data_AF-A0A2E0ZTA1-F1
#
_entry.id   AF-A0A2E0ZTA1-F1
#
_cell.length_a   1.000
_cell.length_b   1.000
_cell.length_c   1.000
_cell.angle_alpha   90.00
_cell.angle_beta   90.00
_cell.angle_gamma   90.00
#
_symmetry.space_group_name_H-M   'P 1'
#
loop_
_entity.id
_entity.type
_entity.pdbx_description
1 polymer ?
#
loop_
_entity_poly.entity_id
_entity_poly.type
_entity_poly.pdbx_seq_one_letter_code
_entity_poly.pdbx_strand_id
1 'polypeptide(L)'
;MSDRLYDLPQLTTLPSWADPELLANASMLGLVILALAAYLILRFLRRIVVKVALIALVVLVGFGLWDQRLELRSCAEDCSCTLFGQSVQIPLDKNPRCGAG
;
A
#
# COMPACT_ATOMS: atom_id res chain seq x y z
N MET A 1 32.38 15.52 -44.26
CA MET A 1 31.48 14.34 -44.26
C MET A 1 30.48 14.49 -43.11
N SER A 2 29.56 15.45 -43.22
CA SER A 2 28.52 15.72 -42.19
C SER A 2 27.27 16.46 -42.77
N ASP A 3 27.32 16.96 -44.01
CA ASP A 3 26.27 17.83 -44.59
C ASP A 3 25.01 17.14 -45.15
N ARG A 4 24.89 15.81 -45.07
CA ARG A 4 23.74 15.09 -45.67
C ARG A 4 22.64 14.66 -44.69
N LEU A 5 22.71 15.04 -43.41
CA LEU A 5 21.70 14.65 -42.41
C LEU A 5 20.56 15.66 -42.18
N TYR A 6 20.54 16.79 -42.91
CA TYR A 6 19.49 17.82 -42.78
C TYR A 6 18.77 18.11 -44.09
N ASP A 7 18.51 17.08 -44.90
CA ASP A 7 17.55 17.16 -46.01
C ASP A 7 16.14 16.87 -45.47
N LEU A 8 15.71 17.68 -44.49
CA LEU A 8 14.32 17.72 -44.08
C LEU A 8 13.58 18.47 -45.18
N PRO A 9 12.55 17.87 -45.83
CA PRO A 9 11.74 18.60 -46.80
C PRO A 9 11.26 19.86 -46.10
N GLN A 10 11.35 21.01 -46.78
CA GLN A 10 10.85 22.27 -46.24
C GLN A 10 9.48 21.99 -45.61
N LEU A 11 9.38 22.16 -44.29
CA LEU A 11 8.15 22.07 -43.52
C LEU A 11 7.31 23.30 -43.91
N THR A 12 6.92 23.33 -45.18
CA THR A 12 6.14 24.38 -45.80
C THR A 12 4.75 24.23 -45.23
N THR A 13 4.40 25.14 -44.31
CA THR A 13 3.07 25.35 -43.73
C THR A 13 2.48 24.15 -42.99
N LEU A 14 2.27 24.31 -41.68
CA LEU A 14 1.43 23.38 -40.94
C LEU A 14 0.05 23.31 -41.64
N PRO A 15 -0.54 22.12 -41.78
CA PRO A 15 -1.85 22.00 -42.38
C PRO A 15 -2.87 22.79 -41.55
N SER A 16 -3.94 23.28 -42.19
CA SER A 16 -4.92 24.19 -41.56
C SER A 16 -5.68 23.64 -40.35
N TRP A 17 -5.52 22.35 -40.03
CA TRP A 17 -6.04 21.75 -38.80
C TRP A 17 -5.05 21.82 -37.63
N ALA A 18 -3.79 22.18 -37.90
CA ALA A 18 -2.68 22.24 -36.96
C ALA A 18 -2.21 23.70 -36.72
N ASP A 19 -3.17 24.61 -36.57
CA ASP A 19 -2.86 26.01 -36.26
C ASP A 19 -2.14 26.12 -34.90
N PRO A 20 -0.97 26.77 -34.82
CA PRO A 20 -0.14 26.78 -33.62
C PRO A 20 -0.83 27.43 -32.42
N GLU A 21 -1.69 28.43 -32.64
CA GLU A 21 -2.47 29.08 -31.58
C GLU A 21 -3.54 28.15 -31.00
N LEU A 22 -4.22 27.35 -31.84
CA LEU A 22 -5.19 26.36 -31.39
C LEU A 22 -4.51 25.23 -30.62
N LEU A 23 -3.36 24.76 -31.09
CA LEU A 23 -2.57 23.73 -30.40
C LEU A 23 -2.03 24.22 -29.06
N ALA A 24 -1.56 25.47 -28.98
CA ALA A 24 -1.10 26.07 -27.74
C ALA A 24 -2.23 26.16 -26.70
N ASN A 25 -3.42 26.62 -27.09
CA ASN A 25 -4.57 26.70 -26.19
C ASN A 25 -5.08 25.31 -25.78
N ALA A 26 -5.18 24.37 -26.72
CA ALA A 26 -5.64 23.02 -26.44
C ALA A 26 -4.67 22.27 -25.52
N SER A 27 -3.37 22.44 -25.71
CA SER A 27 -2.35 21.85 -24.83
C SER A 27 -2.37 22.46 -23.43
N MET A 28 -2.54 23.78 -23.31
CA MET A 28 -2.69 24.44 -22.02
C MET A 28 -3.93 23.92 -21.27
N LEU A 29 -5.08 23.83 -21.94
CA LEU A 29 -6.30 23.24 -21.37
C LEU A 29 -6.09 21.78 -20.97
N GLY A 30 -5.43 21.00 -21.82
CA GLY A 30 -5.10 19.60 -21.53
C GLY A 30 -4.24 19.46 -20.28
N LEU A 31 -3.22 20.30 -20.12
CA LEU A 31 -2.36 20.32 -18.93
C LEU A 31 -3.13 20.68 -17.67
N VAL A 32 -4.04 21.65 -17.75
CA VAL A 32 -4.90 22.04 -16.62
C VAL A 32 -5.80 20.89 -16.20
N ILE A 33 -6.43 20.21 -17.17
CA ILE A 33 -7.28 19.03 -16.90
C ILE A 33 -6.46 17.90 -16.27
N LEU A 34 -5.26 17.63 -16.80
CA LEU A 34 -4.38 16.59 -16.29
C LEU A 34 -3.91 16.89 -14.86
N ALA A 35 -3.55 18.14 -14.59
CA ALA A 35 -3.17 18.58 -13.24
C ALA A 35 -4.35 18.44 -12.26
N LEU A 36 -5.56 18.80 -12.68
CA LEU A 36 -6.77 18.66 -11.87
C LEU A 36 -7.07 17.18 -11.57
N ALA A 37 -6.99 16.32 -12.58
CA ALA A 37 -7.18 14.88 -12.43
C ALA A 37 -6.15 14.28 -11.46
N ALA A 38 -4.88 14.63 -11.61
CA ALA A 38 -3.82 14.19 -10.70
C ALA A 38 -4.09 14.65 -9.25
N TYR A 39 -4.51 15.91 -9.06
CA TYR A 39 -4.87 16.41 -7.74
C TYR A 39 -6.06 15.67 -7.12
N LEU A 40 -7.09 15.36 -7.91
CA LEU A 40 -8.25 14.60 -7.44
C LEU A 40 -7.87 13.17 -7.04
N ILE A 41 -7.03 12.50 -7.83
CA ILE A 41 -6.50 11.17 -7.51
C ILE A 41 -5.72 11.22 -6.19
N LEU A 42 -4.79 12.17 -6.05
CA LEU A 42 -4.01 12.33 -4.82
C LEU A 42 -4.90 12.63 -3.60
N ARG A 43 -5.92 13.47 -3.76
CA ARG A 43 -6.90 13.77 -2.70
C ARG A 43 -7.69 12.53 -2.29
N PHE A 44 -8.09 11.71 -3.25
CA PHE A 44 -8.81 10.46 -2.99
C PHE A 44 -7.92 9.44 -2.27
N LEU A 45 -6.69 9.26 -2.75
CA LEU A 45 -5.69 8.41 -2.11
C LEU A 45 -5.41 8.85 -0.69
N ARG A 46 -5.19 10.15 -0.41
CA ARG A 46 -4.98 10.65 0.96
C ARG A 46 -6.12 10.28 1.91
N ARG A 47 -7.38 10.37 1.44
CA ARG A 47 -8.54 9.97 2.25
C ARG A 47 -8.63 8.46 2.48
N ILE A 48 -8.24 7.66 1.50
CA ILE A 48 -8.31 6.19 1.58
C ILE A 48 -7.17 5.63 2.41
N VAL A 49 -5.95 6.14 2.24
CA VAL A 49 -4.74 5.65 2.92
C VAL A 49 -4.94 5.64 4.43
N VAL A 50 -5.50 6.72 5.01
CA VAL A 50 -5.77 6.77 6.46
C VAL A 50 -6.76 5.69 6.89
N LYS A 51 -7.84 5.49 6.14
CA LYS A 51 -8.85 4.46 6.46
C LYS A 51 -8.27 3.05 6.35
N VAL A 52 -7.54 2.77 5.28
CA VAL A 52 -6.90 1.47 5.05
C VAL A 52 -5.84 1.20 6.11
N ALA A 53 -5.02 2.20 6.47
CA ALA A 53 -4.02 2.08 7.52
C ALA A 53 -4.65 1.76 8.88
N LEU A 54 -5.76 2.42 9.24
CA LEU A 54 -6.49 2.12 10.47
C LEU A 54 -7.06 0.70 10.47
N ILE A 55 -7.68 0.27 9.37
CA ILE A 55 -8.20 -1.10 9.24
C ILE A 55 -7.05 -2.10 9.37
N ALA A 56 -5.93 -1.88 8.67
CA ALA A 56 -4.76 -2.74 8.74
C ALA A 56 -4.18 -2.83 10.17
N LEU A 57 -4.15 -1.70 10.89
CA LEU A 57 -3.70 -1.67 12.28
C LEU A 57 -4.62 -2.51 13.18
N VAL A 58 -5.94 -2.38 13.05
CA VAL A 58 -6.90 -3.19 13.81
C VAL A 58 -6.75 -4.68 13.50
N VAL A 59 -6.57 -5.03 12.22
CA VAL A 59 -6.34 -6.42 11.79
C VAL A 59 -5.05 -6.97 12.39
N LEU A 60 -3.96 -6.20 12.36
CA LEU A 60 -2.68 -6.59 12.98
C LEU A 60 -2.83 -6.85 14.48
N VAL A 61 -3.52 -5.95 15.21
CA VAL A 61 -3.79 -6.14 16.64
C VAL A 61 -4.63 -7.40 16.87
N GLY A 62 -5.68 -7.61 16.07
CA GLY A 62 -6.50 -8.81 16.15
C GLY A 62 -5.71 -10.09 15.91
N PHE A 63 -4.79 -10.09 14.95
CA PHE A 63 -3.91 -11.22 14.67
C PHE A 63 -2.95 -11.48 15.84
N GLY A 64 -2.34 -10.44 16.41
CA GLY A 64 -1.46 -10.58 17.58
C GLY A 64 -2.18 -11.14 18.81
N LEU A 65 -3.45 -10.76 19.04
CA LEU A 65 -4.27 -11.34 20.11
C LEU A 65 -4.67 -12.80 19.82
N TRP A 66 -4.91 -13.13 18.55
CA TRP A 66 -5.24 -14.49 18.13
C TRP A 66 -4.07 -15.46 18.35
N ASP A 67 -2.85 -15.01 18.03
CA ASP A 67 -1.62 -15.78 18.23
C ASP A 67 -1.39 -16.10 19.71
N GLN A 68 -1.59 -15.12 20.60
CA GLN A 68 -1.57 -15.35 22.05
C GLN A 68 -2.58 -16.41 22.49
N ARG A 69 -3.78 -16.44 21.91
CA ARG A 69 -4.79 -17.45 22.24
C ARG A 69 -4.33 -18.87 21.88
N LEU A 70 -3.57 -19.03 20.78
CA LEU A 70 -3.04 -20.32 20.37
C LEU A 70 -1.95 -20.80 21.35
N GLU A 71 -1.07 -19.90 21.80
CA GLU A 71 -0.09 -20.21 22.84
C GLU A 71 -0.77 -20.68 24.14
N LEU A 72 -1.82 -19.97 24.62
CA LEU A 72 -2.58 -20.40 25.81
C LEU A 72 -3.24 -21.77 25.65
N ARG A 73 -3.65 -22.14 24.43
CA ARG A 73 -4.25 -23.46 24.17
C ARG A 73 -3.22 -24.58 24.23
N SER A 74 -2.05 -24.39 23.63
CA SER A 74 -0.92 -25.34 23.75
C SER A 74 -0.45 -25.46 25.20
N CYS A 75 -0.53 -24.36 25.96
CA CYS A 75 -0.09 -24.29 27.33
C CYS A 75 -0.91 -25.15 28.31
N ALA A 76 -2.22 -25.29 28.04
CA ALA A 76 -3.10 -26.15 28.81
C ALA A 76 -2.87 -27.65 28.54
N GLU A 77 -2.24 -28.00 27.41
CA GLU A 77 -1.98 -29.37 26.98
C GLU A 77 -0.55 -29.82 27.32
N ASP A 78 0.47 -28.99 27.08
CA ASP A 78 1.89 -29.36 27.25
C ASP A 78 2.50 -28.94 28.59
N CYS A 79 1.75 -28.21 29.44
CA CYS A 79 2.12 -27.79 30.80
C CYS A 79 3.41 -26.95 30.92
N SER A 80 4.05 -26.65 29.80
CA SER A 80 5.20 -25.76 29.63
C SER A 80 5.00 -24.97 28.34
N CYS A 81 5.16 -23.66 28.41
CA CYS A 81 4.71 -22.78 27.33
C CYS A 81 5.41 -21.44 27.41
N THR A 82 5.62 -20.84 26.25
CA THR A 82 6.02 -19.44 26.14
C THR A 82 4.77 -18.57 26.18
N LEU A 83 4.70 -17.68 27.15
CA LEU A 83 3.68 -16.63 27.25
C LEU A 83 4.40 -15.30 27.03
N PHE A 84 4.06 -14.60 25.95
CA PHE A 84 4.70 -13.32 25.60
C PHE A 84 6.23 -13.41 25.49
N GLY A 85 6.76 -14.55 25.01
CA GLY A 85 8.21 -14.78 24.89
C GLY A 85 8.93 -15.15 26.20
N GLN A 86 8.22 -15.27 27.33
CA GLN A 86 8.76 -15.83 28.56
C GLN A 86 8.28 -17.27 28.75
N SER A 87 9.21 -18.21 28.96
CA SER A 87 8.88 -19.59 29.29
C SER A 87 8.33 -19.67 30.71
N VAL A 88 7.08 -20.09 30.85
CA VAL A 88 6.41 -20.28 32.14
C VAL A 88 6.08 -21.77 32.29
N GLN A 89 6.45 -22.35 33.44
CA GLN A 89 5.99 -23.69 33.83
C GLN A 89 4.74 -23.54 34.71
N ILE A 90 3.67 -24.27 34.39
CA ILE A 90 2.46 -24.25 35.20
C ILE A 90 2.67 -25.21 36.38
N PRO A 91 2.61 -24.73 37.63
CA PRO A 91 2.75 -25.60 38.78
C PRO A 91 1.51 -26.51 38.93
N LEU A 92 1.75 -27.73 39.40
CA LEU A 92 0.78 -28.84 39.49
C LEU A 92 -0.47 -28.50 40.32
N ASP A 93 -0.36 -27.56 41.27
CA ASP A 93 -1.46 -27.09 42.10
C ASP A 93 -2.47 -26.22 41.33
N LYS A 94 -2.08 -25.70 40.15
CA LYS A 94 -2.92 -24.80 39.32
C LYS A 94 -3.55 -25.49 38.12
N ASN A 95 -2.97 -26.58 37.61
CA ASN A 95 -3.57 -27.38 36.55
C ASN A 95 -3.50 -28.89 36.88
N PRO A 96 -4.61 -29.52 37.26
CA PRO A 96 -4.64 -30.95 37.59
C PRO A 96 -4.37 -31.86 36.38
N ARG A 97 -4.41 -31.34 35.15
CA ARG A 97 -4.02 -32.09 33.94
C ARG A 97 -2.51 -32.25 33.80
N CYS A 98 -1.72 -31.42 34.47
CA CYS A 98 -0.26 -31.45 34.42
C CYS A 98 0.39 -32.49 35.35
N GLY A 99 -0.42 -33.19 36.15
CA GLY A 99 0.02 -34.17 37.15
C GLY A 99 -0.23 -35.63 36.81
N ALA A 100 -0.74 -35.92 35.61
CA ALA A 100 -0.85 -37.29 35.11
C ALA A 100 0.29 -37.48 34.09
N GLY A 101 1.34 -38.19 34.52
CA GLY A 101 2.43 -38.64 33.64
C GLY A 101 1.96 -39.66 32.60
#